data_AF-A0A645D3E6-F1
#
_entry.id   AF-A0A645D3E6-F1
#
_cell.length_a   1.000
_cell.length_b   1.000
_cell.length_c   1.000
_cell.angle_alpha   90.00
_cell.angle_beta   90.00
_cell.angle_gamma   90.00
#
_symmetry.space_group_name_H-M   'P 1'
#
loop_
_entity.id
_entity.type
_entity.pdbx_description
1 polymer ?
#
loop_
_entity_poly.entity_id
_entity_poly.type
_entity_poly.pdbx_seq_one_letter_code
_entity_poly.pdbx_strand_id
1 'polypeptide(L)' 'MDREVEAASALELARRKARSVAGLEREVALRRIAGTLGRRGYSGELAWSASRQALDEVTNPDLGS' A
#
# COMPACT_ATOMS: atom_id res chain seq x y z
N MET A 1 -12.06 -13.19 11.46
CA MET A 1 -10.84 -13.47 10.66
C MET A 1 -10.80 -12.63 9.38
N ASP A 2 -11.92 -12.01 8.98
CA ASP A 2 -12.03 -11.23 7.74
C ASP A 2 -11.13 -10.00 7.69
N ARG A 3 -10.92 -9.28 8.81
CA ARG A 3 -10.05 -8.08 8.82
C ARG A 3 -8.57 -8.37 8.56
N GLU A 4 -8.04 -9.47 9.07
CA GLU A 4 -6.64 -9.84 8.84
C GLU A 4 -6.42 -10.25 7.38
N VAL A 5 -7.38 -11.00 6.82
CA VAL A 5 -7.39 -11.36 5.39
C VAL A 5 -7.54 -10.12 4.51
N GLU A 6 -8.43 -9.20 4.89
CA GLU A 6 -8.62 -7.91 4.21
C GLU A 6 -7.34 -7.08 4.25
N ALA A 7 -6.68 -7.00 5.40
CA ALA A 7 -5.44 -6.26 5.57
C ALA A 7 -4.29 -6.85 4.76
N ALA A 8 -4.13 -8.17 4.78
CA ALA A 8 -3.14 -8.86 3.96
C ALA A 8 -3.38 -8.64 2.46
N SER A 9 -4.65 -8.70 2.04
CA SER A 9 -5.05 -8.46 0.63
C SER A 9 -4.78 -7.02 0.20
N ALA A 10 -5.11 -6.05 1.06
CA ALA A 10 -4.85 -4.63 0.81
C ALA A 10 -3.34 -4.36 0.70
N LEU A 11 -2.53 -4.94 1.60
CA LEU A 11 -1.08 -4.82 1.58
C LEU A 11 -0.47 -5.43 0.31
N GLU A 12 -0.93 -6.60 -0.12
CA GLU A 12 -0.42 -7.23 -1.33
C GLU A 12 -0.72 -6.40 -2.59
N LEU A 13 -1.93 -5.85 -2.68
CA LEU A 13 -2.29 -4.90 -3.74
C LEU A 13 -1.44 -3.63 -3.66
N ALA A 14 -1.21 -3.10 -2.46
CA ALA A 14 -0.37 -1.94 -2.23
C ALA A 14 1.07 -2.20 -2.69
N ARG A 15 1.67 -3.34 -2.34
CA ARG A 15 3.02 -3.75 -2.78
C ARG A 15 3.16 -3.82 -4.29
N ARG A 16 2.19 -4.45 -4.97
CA ARG A 16 2.14 -4.48 -6.44
C ARG A 16 2.08 -3.06 -7.01
N LYS A 17 1.25 -2.21 -6.42
CA LYS A 17 1.08 -0.83 -6.90
C LYS A 17 2.29 0.04 -6.62
N ALA A 18 2.93 -0.10 -5.45
CA ALA A 18 4.11 0.63 -5.02
C ALA A 18 5.26 0.47 -6.02
N ARG A 19 5.53 -0.75 -6.49
CA ARG A 19 6.52 -0.99 -7.56
C ARG A 19 6.17 -0.26 -8.87
N SER A 20 4.89 -0.14 -9.19
CA SER A 20 4.40 0.59 -10.38
C SER A 20 4.50 2.11 -10.24
N VAL A 21 4.69 2.65 -9.03
CA VAL A 21 4.74 4.09 -8.76
C VAL A 21 6.04 4.51 -8.06
N ALA A 22 7.04 3.64 -8.01
CA ALA A 22 8.30 3.87 -7.30
C ALA A 22 9.13 5.04 -7.86
N GLY A 23 8.88 5.46 -9.12
CA GLY A 23 9.49 6.64 -9.72
C GLY A 23 8.76 7.95 -9.46
N LEU A 24 7.70 7.95 -8.64
CA LEU A 24 6.98 9.17 -8.25
C LEU A 24 7.41 9.63 -6.86
N GLU A 25 7.24 10.92 -6.60
CA GLU A 25 7.35 11.49 -5.25
C GLU A 25 6.49 10.71 -4.25
N ARG A 26 7.04 10.47 -3.06
CA ARG A 26 6.44 9.58 -2.05
C ARG A 26 4.99 9.94 -1.73
N GLU A 27 4.68 11.22 -1.56
CA GLU A 27 3.30 11.67 -1.29
C GLU A 27 2.34 11.45 -2.46
N VAL A 28 2.85 11.55 -3.69
CA VAL A 28 2.07 11.26 -4.91
C VAL A 28 1.81 9.76 -5.00
N ALA A 29 2.83 8.94 -4.77
CA ALA A 29 2.71 7.49 -4.73
C ALA A 29 1.69 7.04 -3.65
N LEU A 30 1.79 7.58 -2.44
CA LEU A 30 0.91 7.27 -1.31
C LEU A 30 -0.56 7.54 -1.65
N ARG A 31 -0.86 8.74 -2.18
CA ARG A 31 -2.23 9.11 -2.61
C ARG A 31 -2.75 8.21 -3.72
N ARG A 32 -1.91 7.84 -4.69
CA ARG A 32 -2.31 6.96 -5.81
C ARG A 32 -2.65 5.55 -5.33
N ILE A 33 -1.87 4.99 -4.41
CA ILE A 33 -2.12 3.65 -3.85
C ILE A 33 -3.39 3.70 -2.99
N ALA A 34 -3.48 4.65 -2.05
CA ALA A 34 -4.64 4.77 -1.15
C ALA A 34 -5.95 4.98 -1.93
N GLY A 35 -5.94 5.85 -2.96
CA GLY A 35 -7.10 6.04 -3.82
C GLY A 35 -7.47 4.80 -4.64
N THR A 36 -6.49 3.96 -5.01
CA THR A 36 -6.75 2.70 -5.72
C THR A 36 -7.40 1.67 -4.81
N LEU A 37 -6.92 1.55 -3.56
CA LEU A 37 -7.49 0.67 -2.56
C LEU A 37 -8.90 1.13 -2.14
N GLY A 38 -9.11 2.43 -1.91
CA GLY A 38 -10.44 2.96 -1.60
C GLY A 38 -11.47 2.65 -2.69
N ARG A 39 -11.10 2.75 -3.97
CA ARG A 39 -11.99 2.34 -5.09
C ARG A 39 -12.28 0.84 -5.12
N ARG A 40 -11.44 0.01 -4.49
CA ARG A 40 -11.65 -1.44 -4.38
C ARG A 40 -12.53 -1.83 -3.18
N GLY A 41 -12.93 -0.86 -2.35
CA GLY A 41 -13.81 -1.08 -1.20
C GLY A 41 -13.09 -1.21 0.14
N TYR A 42 -11.76 -1.05 0.17
CA TYR A 42 -11.03 -1.03 1.44
C TYR A 42 -11.33 0.25 2.22
N SER A 43 -11.42 0.13 3.54
CA SER A 43 -11.57 1.29 4.42
C SER A 43 -10.45 2.30 4.23
N GLY A 44 -10.72 3.59 4.44
CA GLY A 44 -9.73 4.65 4.26
C GLY A 44 -8.49 4.42 5.13
N GLU A 45 -8.68 4.07 6.40
CA GLU A 45 -7.59 3.77 7.33
C GLU A 45 -6.72 2.60 6.85
N LEU A 46 -7.34 1.50 6.42
CA LEU A 46 -6.61 0.34 5.91
C LEU A 46 -5.86 0.66 4.61
N ALA A 47 -6.52 1.39 3.70
CA ALA A 47 -5.91 1.82 2.44
C ALA A 47 -4.66 2.68 2.68
N TRP A 48 -4.71 3.64 3.60
CA TRP A 48 -3.57 4.48 3.94
C TRP A 48 -2.46 3.71 4.65
N SER A 49 -2.81 2.84 5.60
CA SER A 49 -1.87 2.00 6.35
C SER A 49 -1.08 1.08 5.41
N ALA A 50 -1.79 0.31 4.58
CA ALA A 50 -1.20 -0.59 3.59
C ALA A 50 -0.34 0.15 2.56
N SER A 51 -0.77 1.35 2.13
CA SER A 51 0.01 2.17 1.18
C SER A 51 1.34 2.63 1.76
N ARG A 52 1.35 3.04 3.03
CA ARG A 52 2.57 3.49 3.72
C ARG A 52 3.55 2.33 3.88
N GLN A 53 3.08 1.20 4.39
CA GLN A 53 3.91 0.01 4.57
C GLN A 53 4.52 -0.46 3.25
N ALA A 54 3.72 -0.57 2.19
CA ALA A 54 4.21 -1.00 0.88
C ALA A 54 5.26 -0.05 0.28
N LEU A 55 5.16 1.26 0.52
CA LEU A 55 6.16 2.21 0.06
C LEU A 55 7.44 2.12 0.89
N ASP A 56 7.32 1.98 2.20
CA ASP A 56 8.47 1.85 3.09
C ASP A 56 9.28 0.58 2.76
N GLU A 57 8.62 -0.54 2.39
CA GLU A 57 9.28 -1.76 1.91
C GLU A 57 10.01 -1.58 0.57
N VAL A 58 9.48 -0.76 -0.34
CA VAL A 58 10.11 -0.50 -1.66
C VAL A 58 11.26 0.50 -1.53
N THR A 59 11.15 1.47 -0.62
CA THR A 59 12.18 2.49 -0.39
C THR A 59 13.30 1.99 0.51
N ASN A 60 13.01 1.11 1.48
CA ASN A 60 13.99 0.58 2.42
C ASN A 60 13.93 -0.96 2.45
N PRO A 61 14.55 -1.65 1.47
CA PRO A 61 14.49 -3.10 1.36
C PRO A 61 15.16 -3.84 2.53
N ASP A 62 15.99 -3.16 3.33
CA ASP A 62 16.65 -3.72 4.52
C ASP A 62 15.69 -4.00 5.70
N LEU A 63 14.42 -3.55 5.66
CA LEU A 63 13.42 -3.88 6.68
C LEU A 63 12.84 -5.30 6.55
N GLY A 64 13.34 -6.11 5.60
CA GLY A 64 12.82 -7.44 5.28
C GLY A 64 13.84 -8.58 5.30
N SER A 65 15.01 -8.41 5.94
CA SER A 65 15.97 -9.50 6.18
C SER A 65 15.75 -10.19 7.52
#